data_AF-A0A847J9J3-F1
#
_entry.id   AF-A0A847J9J3-F1
#
_cell.length_a   1.000
_cell.length_b   1.000
_cell.length_c   1.000
_cell.angle_alpha   90.00
_cell.angle_beta   90.00
_cell.angle_gamma   90.00
#
_symmetry.space_group_name_H-M   'P 1'
#
loop_
_entity.id
_entity.type
_entity.pdbx_description
1 polymer ?
#
loop_
_entity_poly.entity_id
_entity_poly.type
_entity_poly.pdbx_seq_one_letter_code
_entity_poly.pdbx_strand_id
1 'polypeptide(L)'
;ARAEAAAVATAARAALADRIEGRELSLLDLGEDRRGRRLGHLVDTETGHWLNGDLVAEGRLRVAPRHDDPVCVAALFRRETAARNERRGLWATTIDAVRPADRTLAARVGDVVVAEGTVRSIGRSGGRTWLNFGDDIVRDFAVVMNDNDRTRFERAGLAPDRLKGFRVRVRGVVSRRGEAPRMSVDDPTAIEPVER
;
A
#
# COMPACT_ATOMS: atom_id res chain seq x y z
N ALA A 1 -19.56 -3.81 4.44
CA ALA A 1 -18.64 -2.99 3.62
C ALA A 1 -18.77 -1.49 3.92
N ARG A 2 -19.74 -0.72 3.38
CA ARG A 2 -19.74 0.76 3.54
C ARG A 2 -19.89 1.26 4.99
N ALA A 3 -20.73 0.62 5.81
CA ALA A 3 -20.89 0.97 7.22
C ALA A 3 -19.64 0.64 8.06
N GLU A 4 -19.03 -0.53 7.82
CA GLU A 4 -17.78 -0.94 8.46
C GLU A 4 -16.61 -0.03 8.05
N ALA A 5 -16.58 0.46 6.80
CA ALA A 5 -15.58 1.44 6.33
C ALA A 5 -15.72 2.76 7.08
N ALA A 6 -16.96 3.22 7.24
CA ALA A 6 -17.26 4.44 7.99
C ALA A 6 -16.85 4.30 9.46
N ALA A 7 -17.13 3.16 10.09
CA ALA A 7 -16.73 2.88 11.47
C ALA A 7 -15.21 2.91 11.65
N VAL A 8 -14.45 2.26 10.75
CA VAL A 8 -12.99 2.31 10.74
C VAL A 8 -12.49 3.75 10.60
N ALA A 9 -13.05 4.52 9.66
CA ALA A 9 -12.66 5.91 9.45
C ALA A 9 -12.96 6.81 10.67
N THR A 10 -14.11 6.62 11.32
CA THR A 10 -14.46 7.33 12.55
C THR A 10 -13.50 7.00 13.68
N ALA A 11 -13.18 5.71 13.88
CA ALA A 11 -12.25 5.29 14.92
C ALA A 11 -10.83 5.82 14.68
N ALA A 12 -10.38 5.88 13.42
CA ALA A 12 -9.09 6.46 13.07
C ALA A 12 -9.04 7.98 13.32
N ARG A 13 -10.13 8.70 13.01
CA ARG A 13 -10.23 10.15 13.29
C ARG A 13 -10.23 10.45 14.78
N ALA A 14 -10.98 9.68 15.57
CA ALA A 14 -10.99 9.82 17.03
C ALA A 14 -9.60 9.58 17.62
N ALA A 15 -8.94 8.48 17.22
CA ALA A 15 -7.58 8.17 17.67
C ALA A 15 -6.56 9.26 17.29
N LEU A 16 -6.71 9.89 16.13
CA LEU A 16 -5.88 11.04 15.77
C LEU A 16 -6.20 12.26 16.64
N ALA A 17 -7.48 12.62 16.80
CA ALA A 17 -7.92 13.76 17.60
C ALA A 17 -7.37 13.71 19.04
N ASP A 18 -7.48 12.55 19.69
CA ASP A 18 -6.99 12.31 21.06
C ASP A 18 -5.48 12.56 21.22
N ARG A 19 -4.70 12.50 20.13
CA ARG A 19 -3.24 12.69 20.12
C ARG A 19 -2.80 14.08 19.70
N ILE A 20 -3.68 14.88 19.10
CA ILE A 20 -3.32 16.20 18.57
C ILE A 20 -3.98 17.35 19.33
N GLU A 21 -5.12 17.10 19.99
CA GLU A 21 -5.87 18.16 20.64
C GLU A 21 -5.13 18.70 21.87
N GLY A 22 -4.86 20.01 21.86
CA GLY A 22 -4.10 20.68 22.91
C GLY A 22 -2.60 20.33 22.96
N ARG A 23 -2.07 19.60 21.97
CA ARG A 23 -0.66 19.20 21.92
C ARG A 23 0.15 20.07 20.98
N GLU A 24 1.39 20.34 21.36
CA GLU A 24 2.39 20.90 20.45
C GLU A 24 3.07 19.76 19.68
N LEU A 25 3.10 19.89 18.35
CA LEU A 25 3.61 18.87 17.45
C LEU A 25 4.68 19.46 16.56
N SER A 26 5.77 18.72 16.38
CA SER A 26 6.75 18.99 15.34
C SER A 26 6.39 18.24 14.05
N LEU A 27 6.63 18.88 12.92
CA LEU A 27 6.45 18.29 11.60
C LEU A 27 7.83 17.92 11.05
N LEU A 28 8.07 16.62 10.87
CA LEU A 28 9.14 16.17 10.00
C LEU A 28 8.67 16.36 8.55
N ASP A 29 9.10 17.47 7.95
CA ASP A 29 8.65 17.95 6.64
C ASP A 29 9.23 17.09 5.49
N LEU A 30 8.34 16.64 4.61
CA LEU A 30 8.65 15.88 3.39
C LEU A 30 8.41 16.71 2.12
N GLY A 31 8.07 17.99 2.26
CA GLY A 31 7.77 18.92 1.18
C GLY A 31 6.29 19.00 0.86
N GLU A 32 5.98 19.50 -0.34
CA GLU A 32 4.61 19.69 -0.80
C GLU A 32 4.29 18.79 -1.98
N ASP A 33 3.06 18.29 -2.04
CA ASP A 33 2.59 17.59 -3.23
C ASP A 33 2.20 18.57 -4.36
N ARG A 34 1.91 18.02 -5.55
CA ARG A 34 1.45 18.79 -6.72
C ARG A 34 0.15 19.60 -6.51
N ARG A 35 -0.51 19.46 -5.36
CA ARG A 35 -1.72 20.20 -4.97
C ARG A 35 -1.43 21.22 -3.86
N GLY A 36 -0.16 21.46 -3.52
CA GLY A 36 0.26 22.40 -2.48
C GLY A 36 -0.01 21.90 -1.05
N ARG A 37 -0.22 20.60 -0.85
CA ARG A 37 -0.40 20.04 0.50
C ARG A 37 0.96 19.72 1.10
N ARG A 38 1.27 20.30 2.27
CA ARG A 38 2.45 19.95 3.06
C ARG A 38 2.33 18.52 3.56
N LEU A 39 3.37 17.72 3.33
CA LEU A 39 3.46 16.33 3.71
C LEU A 39 4.49 16.18 4.83
N GLY A 40 4.24 15.27 5.76
CA GLY A 40 5.20 15.00 6.81
C GLY A 40 4.69 14.04 7.87
N HIS A 41 5.55 13.83 8.86
CA HIS A 41 5.26 13.03 10.05
C HIS A 41 5.11 13.92 11.25
N LEU A 42 4.13 13.61 12.09
CA LEU A 42 3.88 14.34 13.32
C LEU A 42 4.60 13.65 14.48
N VAL A 43 5.39 14.43 15.20
CA VAL A 43 6.08 14.00 16.42
C VAL A 43 5.68 14.93 17.55
N ASP A 44 5.14 14.35 18.62
CA ASP A 44 4.79 15.08 19.83
C ASP A 44 6.05 15.66 20.50
N THR A 45 6.06 16.96 20.78
CA THR A 45 7.27 17.65 21.26
C THR A 45 7.60 17.37 22.72
N GLU A 46 6.62 16.96 23.53
CA GLU A 46 6.80 16.66 24.95
C GLU A 46 7.29 15.23 25.16
N THR A 47 6.69 14.28 24.45
CA THR A 47 6.92 12.83 24.60
C THR A 47 7.88 12.25 23.58
N GLY A 48 8.09 12.93 22.45
CA GLY A 48 8.85 12.41 21.31
C GLY A 48 8.13 11.29 20.55
N HIS A 49 6.85 11.04 20.83
CA HIS A 49 6.08 9.99 20.17
C HIS A 49 5.82 10.32 18.70
N TRP A 50 6.04 9.35 17.82
CA TRP A 50 5.78 9.48 16.39
C TRP A 50 4.36 8.99 16.07
N LEU A 51 3.44 9.94 15.92
CA LEU A 51 2.00 9.69 15.81
C LEU A 51 1.65 8.80 14.61
N ASN A 52 2.23 9.03 13.42
CA ASN A 52 1.93 8.20 12.24
C ASN A 52 2.33 6.74 12.50
N GLY A 53 3.47 6.55 13.18
CA GLY A 53 3.96 5.26 13.61
C GLY A 53 3.00 4.53 14.53
N ASP A 54 2.58 5.21 15.59
CA ASP A 54 1.72 4.64 16.64
C ASP A 54 0.34 4.27 16.08
N LEU A 55 -0.25 5.16 15.27
CA LEU A 55 -1.53 4.90 14.61
C LEU A 55 -1.47 3.71 13.65
N VAL A 56 -0.35 3.50 12.95
CA VAL A 56 -0.15 2.30 12.11
C VAL A 56 0.05 1.05 12.98
N ALA A 57 0.81 1.13 14.07
CA ALA A 57 1.02 0.00 14.99
C ALA A 57 -0.27 -0.46 15.67
N GLU A 58 -1.22 0.44 15.89
CA GLU A 58 -2.55 0.16 16.43
C GLU A 58 -3.55 -0.32 15.37
N GLY A 59 -3.16 -0.38 14.10
CA GLY A 59 -4.05 -0.72 13.00
C GLY A 59 -5.14 0.33 12.78
N ARG A 60 -4.89 1.61 13.08
CA ARG A 60 -5.80 2.73 12.76
C ARG A 60 -5.61 3.21 11.33
N LEU A 61 -4.40 3.04 10.77
CA LEU A 61 -4.04 3.47 9.43
C LEU A 61 -3.34 2.36 8.66
N ARG A 62 -3.51 2.38 7.34
CA ARG A 62 -2.74 1.60 6.37
C ARG A 62 -1.70 2.50 5.71
N VAL A 63 -0.53 1.94 5.44
CA VAL A 63 0.60 2.62 4.80
C VAL A 63 0.35 2.72 3.31
N ALA A 64 0.41 3.94 2.78
CA ALA A 64 0.43 4.19 1.34
C ALA A 64 1.88 4.18 0.82
N PRO A 65 2.17 3.51 -0.31
CA PRO A 65 3.49 3.55 -0.94
C PRO A 65 3.93 4.99 -1.23
N ARG A 66 5.18 5.32 -0.87
CA ARG A 66 5.78 6.64 -1.11
C ARG A 66 7.30 6.54 -1.28
N HIS A 67 7.84 7.41 -2.12
CA HIS A 67 9.24 7.36 -2.54
C HIS A 67 10.15 8.39 -1.90
N ASP A 68 9.54 9.50 -1.52
CA ASP A 68 10.18 10.66 -0.92
C ASP A 68 10.45 10.46 0.58
N ASP A 69 10.05 9.32 1.14
CA ASP A 69 10.21 8.98 2.55
C ASP A 69 10.67 7.52 2.77
N PRO A 70 11.84 7.12 2.25
CA PRO A 70 12.28 5.73 2.32
C PRO A 70 12.50 5.23 3.76
N VAL A 71 12.97 6.11 4.65
CA VAL A 71 13.33 5.74 6.04
C VAL A 71 12.08 5.49 6.88
N CYS A 72 11.11 6.42 6.90
CA CYS A 72 9.94 6.23 7.74
C CYS A 72 8.99 5.18 7.14
N VAL A 73 8.90 5.07 5.82
CA VAL A 73 8.09 4.02 5.15
C VAL A 73 8.52 2.61 5.57
N ALA A 74 9.83 2.32 5.64
CA ALA A 74 10.30 1.01 6.09
C ALA A 74 9.88 0.71 7.54
N ALA A 75 9.93 1.72 8.43
CA ALA A 75 9.47 1.58 9.80
C ALA A 75 7.94 1.42 9.90
N LEU A 76 7.18 2.15 9.08
CA LEU A 76 5.73 2.02 8.98
C LEU A 76 5.31 0.63 8.53
N PHE A 77 5.95 0.03 7.52
CA PHE A 77 5.61 -1.33 7.08
C PHE A 77 5.87 -2.40 8.13
N ARG A 78 6.94 -2.28 8.92
CA ARG A 78 7.18 -3.23 10.03
C ARG A 78 6.03 -3.17 11.04
N ARG A 79 5.59 -1.97 11.40
CA ARG A 79 4.46 -1.75 12.32
C ARG A 79 3.14 -2.22 11.74
N GLU A 80 2.90 -1.94 10.46
CA GLU A 80 1.72 -2.40 9.74
C GLU A 80 1.67 -3.94 9.70
N THR A 81 2.80 -4.57 9.45
CA THR A 81 2.91 -6.04 9.41
C THR A 81 2.58 -6.65 10.77
N ALA A 82 3.10 -6.09 11.86
CA ALA A 82 2.72 -6.52 13.20
C ALA A 82 1.22 -6.32 13.45
N ALA A 83 0.68 -5.12 13.17
CA ALA A 83 -0.74 -4.80 13.36
C ALA A 83 -1.66 -5.74 12.56
N ARG A 84 -1.25 -6.11 11.35
CA ARG A 84 -1.97 -7.05 10.48
C ARG A 84 -1.93 -8.47 11.03
N ASN A 85 -0.76 -8.96 11.41
CA ASN A 85 -0.60 -10.31 11.96
C ASN A 85 -1.40 -10.49 13.25
N GLU A 86 -1.47 -9.44 14.07
CA GLU A 86 -2.26 -9.40 15.30
C GLU A 86 -3.72 -9.00 15.10
N ARG A 87 -4.14 -8.76 13.85
CA ARG A 87 -5.51 -8.35 13.48
C ARG A 87 -6.00 -7.13 14.28
N ARG A 88 -5.15 -6.13 14.50
CA ARG A 88 -5.51 -4.90 15.23
C ARG A 88 -6.33 -3.96 14.36
N GLY A 89 -7.32 -3.30 14.96
CA GLY A 89 -8.08 -2.21 14.34
C GLY A 89 -8.69 -2.59 12.98
N LEU A 90 -8.34 -1.86 11.93
CA LEU A 90 -8.81 -2.09 10.56
C LEU A 90 -8.47 -3.50 10.04
N TRP A 91 -7.38 -4.12 10.52
CA TRP A 91 -6.98 -5.47 10.11
C TRP A 91 -7.86 -6.57 10.72
N ALA A 92 -8.68 -6.26 11.73
CA ALA A 92 -9.72 -7.17 12.21
C ALA A 92 -10.91 -7.26 11.25
N THR A 93 -11.07 -6.24 10.38
CA THR A 93 -12.25 -6.04 9.54
C THR A 93 -12.14 -6.77 8.21
N THR A 94 -13.26 -6.90 7.51
CA THR A 94 -13.27 -7.53 6.17
C THR A 94 -12.80 -6.61 5.06
N ILE A 95 -12.63 -5.31 5.34
CA ILE A 95 -12.38 -4.27 4.33
C ILE A 95 -10.92 -4.25 3.93
N ASP A 96 -10.03 -4.32 4.93
CA ASP A 96 -8.58 -4.27 4.75
C ASP A 96 -7.92 -5.65 4.85
N ALA A 97 -8.71 -6.72 4.80
CA ALA A 97 -8.17 -8.07 4.66
C ALA A 97 -7.31 -8.20 3.40
N VAL A 98 -6.17 -8.89 3.52
CA VAL A 98 -5.35 -9.27 2.36
C VAL A 98 -6.20 -10.14 1.44
N ARG A 99 -6.30 -9.74 0.17
CA ARG A 99 -7.14 -10.42 -0.82
C ARG A 99 -6.31 -11.27 -1.77
N PRO A 100 -6.89 -12.33 -2.37
CA PRO A 100 -6.26 -13.00 -3.50
C PRO A 100 -5.98 -12.01 -4.64
N ALA A 101 -4.78 -12.07 -5.20
CA ALA A 101 -4.41 -11.33 -6.40
C ALA A 101 -4.97 -12.02 -7.65
N ASP A 102 -6.29 -11.97 -7.83
CA ASP A 102 -7.01 -12.62 -8.94
C ASP A 102 -8.14 -11.74 -9.51
N ARG A 103 -8.90 -12.31 -10.45
CA ARG A 103 -10.02 -11.63 -11.13
C ARG A 103 -11.11 -11.10 -10.18
N THR A 104 -11.23 -11.62 -8.95
CA THR A 104 -12.24 -11.15 -7.98
C THR A 104 -12.01 -9.70 -7.56
N LEU A 105 -10.79 -9.17 -7.75
CA LEU A 105 -10.48 -7.76 -7.54
C LEU A 105 -11.27 -6.82 -8.46
N ALA A 106 -11.89 -7.31 -9.53
CA ALA A 106 -12.80 -6.50 -10.35
C ALA A 106 -13.96 -5.89 -9.52
N ALA A 107 -14.37 -6.55 -8.44
CA ALA A 107 -15.39 -6.05 -7.51
C ALA A 107 -14.90 -4.95 -6.54
N ARG A 108 -13.64 -4.51 -6.69
CA ARG A 108 -12.96 -3.52 -5.83
C ARG A 108 -12.35 -2.37 -6.63
N VAL A 109 -12.78 -2.18 -7.88
CA VAL A 109 -12.32 -1.05 -8.71
C VAL A 109 -12.63 0.27 -7.98
N GLY A 110 -11.60 1.09 -7.82
CA GLY A 110 -11.65 2.35 -7.06
C GLY A 110 -11.15 2.23 -5.62
N ASP A 111 -11.09 1.02 -5.07
CA ASP A 111 -10.62 0.78 -3.70
C ASP A 111 -9.10 0.63 -3.67
N VAL A 112 -8.50 1.10 -2.58
CA VAL A 112 -7.13 0.73 -2.23
C VAL A 112 -7.17 -0.64 -1.57
N VAL A 113 -6.47 -1.61 -2.16
CA VAL A 113 -6.45 -3.02 -1.75
C VAL A 113 -5.03 -3.48 -1.51
N VAL A 114 -4.85 -4.37 -0.54
CA VAL A 114 -3.66 -5.21 -0.39
C VAL A 114 -4.00 -6.59 -0.94
N ALA A 115 -3.37 -6.99 -2.04
CA ALA A 115 -3.59 -8.26 -2.71
C ALA A 115 -2.34 -9.13 -2.63
N GLU A 116 -2.49 -10.45 -2.59
CA GLU A 116 -1.38 -11.39 -2.50
C GLU A 116 -1.60 -12.57 -3.46
N GLY A 117 -0.54 -12.96 -4.16
CA GLY A 117 -0.57 -14.11 -5.07
C GLY A 117 0.77 -14.35 -5.75
N THR A 118 0.81 -15.37 -6.59
CA THR A 118 2.02 -15.76 -7.31
C THR A 118 2.05 -15.10 -8.69
N VAL A 119 3.18 -14.47 -9.04
CA VAL A 119 3.37 -13.95 -10.39
C VAL A 119 3.57 -15.12 -11.36
N ARG A 120 2.61 -15.34 -12.26
CA ARG A 120 2.59 -16.45 -13.23
C ARG A 120 3.47 -16.16 -14.44
N SER A 121 3.36 -14.95 -14.97
CA SER A 121 4.13 -14.52 -16.14
C SER A 121 4.45 -13.03 -16.07
N ILE A 122 5.44 -12.63 -16.86
CA ILE A 122 5.87 -11.24 -16.97
C ILE A 122 5.76 -10.85 -18.43
N GLY A 123 5.01 -9.78 -18.69
CA GLY A 123 4.85 -9.20 -20.02
C GLY A 123 5.52 -7.84 -20.11
N ARG A 124 6.03 -7.49 -21.29
CA ARG A 124 6.51 -6.13 -21.59
C ARG A 124 5.86 -5.64 -22.87
N SER A 125 5.11 -4.55 -22.79
CA SER A 125 4.44 -3.96 -23.96
C SER A 125 4.00 -2.53 -23.68
N GLY A 126 4.09 -1.67 -24.69
CA GLY A 126 3.62 -0.28 -24.63
C GLY A 126 4.30 0.56 -23.54
N GLY A 127 5.61 0.37 -23.33
CA GLY A 127 6.38 1.06 -22.30
C GLY A 127 6.00 0.67 -20.87
N ARG A 128 5.46 -0.55 -20.68
CA ARG A 128 5.02 -1.05 -19.38
C ARG A 128 5.50 -2.48 -19.16
N THR A 129 5.78 -2.77 -17.90
CA THR A 129 6.03 -4.11 -17.39
C THR A 129 4.80 -4.59 -16.64
N TRP A 130 4.37 -5.81 -16.96
CA TRP A 130 3.16 -6.45 -16.45
C TRP A 130 3.55 -7.66 -15.63
N LEU A 131 3.13 -7.72 -14.37
CA LEU A 131 3.20 -8.91 -13.54
C LEU A 131 1.82 -9.55 -13.56
N ASN A 132 1.66 -10.67 -14.26
CA ASN A 132 0.38 -11.33 -14.45
C ASN A 132 0.19 -12.41 -13.38
N PHE A 133 -0.98 -12.46 -12.76
CA PHE A 133 -1.28 -13.40 -11.67
C PHE A 133 -2.15 -14.59 -12.08
N GLY A 134 -2.60 -14.61 -13.34
CA GLY A 134 -3.36 -15.71 -13.94
C GLY A 134 -2.87 -16.08 -15.33
N ASP A 135 -3.47 -17.13 -15.90
CA ASP A 135 -3.11 -17.66 -17.21
C ASP A 135 -3.79 -16.87 -18.35
N ASP A 136 -4.95 -16.27 -18.09
CA ASP A 136 -5.66 -15.42 -19.05
C ASP A 136 -5.33 -13.94 -18.80
N ILE A 137 -4.28 -13.45 -19.47
CA ILE A 137 -3.82 -12.04 -19.34
C ILE A 137 -4.87 -11.01 -19.76
N VAL A 138 -5.95 -11.40 -20.44
CA VAL A 138 -7.03 -10.50 -20.89
C VAL A 138 -8.06 -10.29 -19.80
N ARG A 139 -8.20 -11.23 -18.85
CA ARG A 139 -9.25 -11.23 -17.82
C ARG A 139 -8.73 -11.25 -16.38
N ASP A 140 -7.56 -11.85 -16.18
CA ASP A 140 -7.00 -12.03 -14.84
C ASP A 140 -6.26 -10.77 -14.36
N PHE A 141 -6.03 -10.73 -13.05
CA PHE A 141 -5.38 -9.60 -12.40
C PHE A 141 -3.93 -9.42 -12.85
N ALA A 142 -3.53 -8.17 -13.05
CA ALA A 142 -2.15 -7.80 -13.31
C ALA A 142 -1.71 -6.58 -12.51
N VAL A 143 -0.45 -6.59 -12.08
CA VAL A 143 0.24 -5.39 -11.60
C VAL A 143 0.97 -4.76 -12.77
N VAL A 144 0.84 -3.44 -12.91
CA VAL A 144 1.34 -2.69 -14.06
C VAL A 144 2.31 -1.63 -13.59
N MET A 145 3.50 -1.63 -14.16
CA MET A 145 4.56 -0.68 -13.87
C MET A 145 4.94 0.06 -15.15
N ASN A 146 5.23 1.35 -15.05
CA ASN A 146 5.82 2.09 -16.18
C ASN A 146 7.30 1.70 -16.30
N ASP A 147 7.78 1.43 -17.51
CA ASP A 147 9.19 1.10 -17.72
C ASP A 147 10.14 2.24 -17.29
N ASN A 148 9.66 3.49 -17.25
CA ASN A 148 10.41 4.63 -16.71
C ASN A 148 10.71 4.49 -15.21
N ASP A 149 9.87 3.78 -14.46
CA ASP A 149 10.06 3.55 -13.03
C ASP A 149 10.93 2.31 -12.76
N ARG A 150 11.21 1.49 -13.77
CA ARG A 150 11.89 0.21 -13.61
C ARG A 150 13.25 0.31 -12.93
N THR A 151 14.08 1.29 -13.32
CA THR A 151 15.39 1.56 -12.70
C THR A 151 15.26 1.76 -11.19
N ARG A 152 14.16 2.37 -10.74
CA ARG A 152 13.88 2.62 -9.33
C ARG A 152 13.57 1.32 -8.58
N PHE A 153 12.80 0.42 -9.19
CA PHE A 153 12.53 -0.91 -8.63
C PHE A 153 13.81 -1.74 -8.53
N GLU A 154 14.63 -1.75 -9.58
CA GLU A 154 15.91 -2.48 -9.62
C GLU A 154 16.89 -1.98 -8.55
N ARG A 155 16.99 -0.65 -8.35
CA ARG A 155 17.81 -0.06 -7.27
C ARG A 155 17.34 -0.44 -5.87
N ALA A 156 16.05 -0.70 -5.70
CA ALA A 156 15.48 -1.21 -4.45
C ALA A 156 15.61 -2.74 -4.31
N GLY A 157 16.35 -3.41 -5.21
CA GLY A 157 16.55 -4.86 -5.21
C GLY A 157 15.36 -5.66 -5.77
N LEU A 158 14.32 -4.98 -6.26
CA LEU A 158 13.14 -5.59 -6.88
C LEU A 158 13.29 -5.58 -8.40
N ALA A 159 14.00 -6.54 -8.96
CA ALA A 159 14.03 -6.72 -10.42
C ALA A 159 12.73 -7.38 -10.88
N PRO A 160 11.84 -6.69 -11.62
CA PRO A 160 10.51 -7.23 -11.94
C PRO A 160 10.58 -8.57 -12.67
N ASP A 161 11.53 -8.71 -13.61
CA ASP A 161 11.77 -9.93 -14.40
C ASP A 161 12.11 -11.16 -13.54
N ARG A 162 12.57 -10.96 -12.31
CA ARG A 162 12.91 -12.04 -11.37
C ARG A 162 11.73 -12.44 -10.49
N LEU A 163 10.60 -11.74 -10.54
CA LEU A 163 9.43 -12.02 -9.72
C LEU A 163 8.60 -13.19 -10.25
N LYS A 164 8.85 -13.71 -11.45
CA LYS A 164 8.14 -14.89 -11.97
C LYS A 164 8.30 -16.07 -11.01
N GLY A 165 7.18 -16.65 -10.59
CA GLY A 165 7.12 -17.75 -9.63
C GLY A 165 7.09 -17.30 -8.16
N PHE A 166 7.44 -16.05 -7.85
CA PHE A 166 7.41 -15.57 -6.47
C PHE A 166 5.99 -15.27 -6.02
N ARG A 167 5.70 -15.58 -4.76
CA ARG A 167 4.52 -15.10 -4.07
C ARG A 167 4.81 -13.69 -3.58
N VAL A 168 4.03 -12.73 -4.06
CA VAL A 168 4.19 -11.32 -3.73
C VAL A 168 2.89 -10.76 -3.17
N ARG A 169 3.03 -9.78 -2.28
CA ARG A 169 1.96 -8.93 -1.80
C ARG A 169 2.10 -7.58 -2.47
N VAL A 170 1.01 -7.07 -3.01
CA VAL A 170 0.95 -5.81 -3.74
C VAL A 170 -0.14 -4.91 -3.18
N ARG A 171 0.13 -3.62 -3.11
CA ARG A 171 -0.77 -2.63 -2.51
C ARG A 171 -0.96 -1.43 -3.41
N GLY A 172 -2.22 -1.00 -3.57
CA GLY A 172 -2.55 0.10 -4.47
C GLY A 172 -4.02 0.17 -4.82
N VAL A 173 -4.37 1.14 -5.64
CA VAL A 173 -5.74 1.31 -6.14
C VAL A 173 -6.01 0.28 -7.23
N VAL A 174 -7.09 -0.48 -7.09
CA VAL A 174 -7.55 -1.36 -8.16
C VAL A 174 -8.24 -0.51 -9.22
N SER A 175 -7.81 -0.65 -10.46
CA SER A 175 -8.46 -0.10 -11.65
C SER A 175 -8.85 -1.23 -12.58
N ARG A 176 -9.47 -0.91 -13.72
CA ARG A 176 -9.68 -1.90 -14.80
C ARG A 176 -9.31 -1.32 -16.16
N ARG A 177 -9.04 -2.20 -17.11
CA ARG A 177 -9.07 -1.89 -18.56
C ARG A 177 -9.73 -3.07 -19.27
N GLY A 178 -10.92 -2.85 -19.83
CA GLY A 178 -11.79 -3.97 -20.22
C GLY A 178 -12.30 -4.70 -18.97
N GLU A 179 -12.22 -6.03 -18.97
CA GLU A 179 -12.69 -6.89 -17.87
C GLU A 179 -11.60 -7.14 -16.81
N ALA A 180 -10.31 -7.06 -17.18
CA ALA A 180 -9.22 -7.34 -16.28
C ALA A 180 -9.05 -6.27 -15.18
N PRO A 181 -9.10 -6.64 -13.90
CA PRO A 181 -8.66 -5.77 -12.82
C PRO A 181 -7.14 -5.60 -12.88
N ARG A 182 -6.65 -4.42 -12.52
CA ARG A 182 -5.22 -4.13 -12.52
C ARG A 182 -4.84 -3.16 -11.42
N MET A 183 -3.61 -3.23 -10.96
CA MET A 183 -3.04 -2.31 -9.99
C MET A 183 -1.80 -1.64 -10.58
N SER A 184 -1.86 -0.33 -10.78
CA SER A 184 -0.69 0.42 -11.24
C SER A 184 0.22 0.74 -10.06
N VAL A 185 1.51 0.48 -10.21
CA VAL A 185 2.53 0.77 -9.20
C VAL A 185 3.69 1.54 -9.82
N ASP A 186 4.12 2.60 -9.15
CA ASP A 186 5.25 3.47 -9.50
C ASP A 186 6.35 3.41 -8.42
N ASP A 187 6.10 2.66 -7.34
CA ASP A 187 6.96 2.57 -6.17
C ASP A 187 7.30 1.12 -5.81
N PRO A 188 8.60 0.77 -5.62
CA PRO A 188 9.00 -0.55 -5.14
C PRO A 188 8.34 -0.96 -3.84
N THR A 189 8.03 0.00 -2.96
CA THR A 189 7.36 -0.25 -1.68
C THR A 189 5.92 -0.75 -1.83
N ALA A 190 5.34 -0.65 -3.03
CA ALA A 190 4.06 -1.23 -3.35
C ALA A 190 4.12 -2.75 -3.54
N ILE A 191 5.31 -3.35 -3.67
CA ILE A 191 5.50 -4.80 -3.86
C ILE A 191 6.37 -5.35 -2.72
N GLU A 192 5.85 -6.34 -2.01
CA GLU A 192 6.51 -7.05 -0.92
C GLU A 192 6.62 -8.54 -1.29
N PRO A 193 7.82 -9.08 -1.52
CA PRO A 193 8.01 -10.52 -1.65
C PRO A 193 7.62 -11.22 -0.35
N VAL A 194 6.76 -12.23 -0.44
CA VAL A 194 6.29 -13.00 0.72
C VAL A 194 7.10 -14.30 0.81
N GLU A 195 7.16 -15.05 -0.28
CA GLU A 195 7.85 -16.34 -0.38
C GLU A 195 8.36 -16.56 -1.82
N ARG A 196 9.30 -17.50 -1.99
CA ARG A 196 9.81 -17.94 -3.29
C ARG A 196 9.18 -19.27 -3.70
#